data_AF-A0A1B6W0U8-F1
#
_entry.id   AF-A0A1B6W0U8-F1
#
_cell.length_a   1.000
_cell.length_b   1.000
_cell.length_c   1.000
_cell.angle_alpha   90.00
_cell.angle_beta   90.00
_cell.angle_gamma   90.00
#
_symmetry.space_group_name_H-M   'P 1'
#
loop_
_entity.id
_entity.type
_entity.pdbx_description
1 polymer ?
#
loop_
_entity_poly.entity_id
_entity_poly.type
_entity_poly.pdbx_seq_one_letter_code
_entity_poly.pdbx_strand_id
1 'polypeptide(L)'
;MSTNFNIRMDEDLKEQAFPVIESYGLTPAQAVKLFLRQIADTRVIPLSFDYKAGYIPNSLTQRAIEEARAEPAKTLHYKTVTEAVEAIQALADK
;
A
#
# COMPACT_ATOMS: atom_id res chain seq x y z
N MET A 1 13.40 -20.16 -15.83
CA MET A 1 12.40 -20.89 -15.02
C MET A 1 11.07 -20.15 -15.16
N SER A 2 9.99 -20.84 -15.50
CA SER A 2 8.63 -20.28 -15.47
C SER A 2 7.87 -20.87 -14.30
N THR A 3 7.33 -20.02 -13.43
CA THR A 3 6.50 -20.43 -12.29
C THR A 3 5.03 -20.25 -12.65
N ASN A 4 4.18 -21.19 -12.25
CA ASN A 4 2.73 -21.10 -12.47
C ASN A 4 2.09 -20.28 -11.34
N PHE A 5 1.15 -19.39 -11.68
CA PHE A 5 0.40 -18.56 -10.74
C PHE A 5 -1.09 -18.75 -10.99
N ASN A 6 -1.78 -19.33 -10.01
CA ASN A 6 -3.22 -19.58 -10.06
C ASN A 6 -3.94 -18.60 -9.11
N ILE A 7 -4.94 -17.89 -9.64
CA ILE A 7 -5.72 -16.91 -8.90
C ILE A 7 -7.17 -17.39 -8.86
N ARG A 8 -7.74 -17.49 -7.65
CA ARG A 8 -9.18 -17.68 -7.48
C ARG A 8 -9.90 -16.35 -7.67
N MET A 9 -10.99 -16.36 -8.41
CA MET A 9 -11.85 -15.20 -8.65
C MET A 9 -13.31 -15.62 -8.74
N ASP A 10 -14.21 -14.70 -8.39
CA ASP A 10 -15.64 -14.87 -8.55
C ASP A 10 -16.03 -14.87 -10.03
N GLU A 11 -17.11 -15.56 -10.37
CA GLU A 11 -17.58 -15.70 -11.76
C GLU A 11 -17.98 -14.34 -12.34
N ASP A 12 -18.72 -13.53 -11.59
CA ASP A 12 -19.12 -12.17 -12.01
C ASP A 12 -17.92 -11.28 -12.36
N LEU A 13 -16.84 -11.38 -11.56
CA LEU A 13 -15.63 -10.59 -11.80
C LEU A 13 -14.95 -11.02 -13.10
N LYS A 14 -14.91 -12.32 -13.38
CA LYS A 14 -14.36 -12.85 -14.62
C LYS A 14 -15.17 -12.36 -15.83
N GLU A 15 -16.49 -12.47 -15.77
CA GLU A 15 -17.39 -12.06 -16.86
C GLU A 15 -17.30 -10.57 -17.17
N GLN A 16 -17.08 -9.73 -16.17
CA GLN A 16 -16.94 -8.28 -16.35
C GLN A 16 -15.54 -7.88 -16.81
N ALA A 17 -14.48 -8.49 -16.27
CA ALA A 17 -13.11 -8.03 -16.52
C ALA A 17 -12.51 -8.57 -17.84
N PHE A 18 -12.82 -9.83 -18.20
CA PHE A 18 -12.15 -10.48 -19.33
C PHE A 18 -12.48 -9.82 -20.69
N PRO A 19 -13.74 -9.48 -21.00
CA PRO A 19 -14.07 -8.78 -22.25
C PRO A 19 -13.37 -7.43 -22.38
N VAL A 20 -13.20 -6.71 -21.26
CA VAL A 20 -12.46 -5.44 -21.25
C VAL A 20 -11.00 -5.69 -21.60
N ILE A 21 -10.34 -6.66 -20.97
CA ILE A 21 -8.95 -7.02 -21.27
C ILE A 21 -8.78 -7.43 -22.75
N GLU A 22 -9.69 -8.26 -23.25
CA GLU A 22 -9.69 -8.74 -24.64
C GLU A 22 -9.94 -7.61 -25.65
N SER A 23 -10.73 -6.59 -25.30
CA SER A 23 -10.95 -5.41 -26.14
C SER A 23 -9.67 -4.61 -26.41
N TYR A 24 -8.66 -4.71 -25.52
CA TYR A 24 -7.32 -4.17 -25.72
C TYR A 24 -6.39 -5.11 -26.49
N GLY A 25 -6.89 -6.25 -27.00
CA GLY A 25 -6.10 -7.26 -27.71
C GLY A 25 -5.19 -8.08 -26.79
N LEU A 26 -5.49 -8.14 -25.50
CA LEU A 26 -4.71 -8.85 -24.50
C LEU A 26 -5.45 -10.09 -23.99
N THR A 27 -4.70 -11.12 -23.58
CA THR A 27 -5.23 -12.20 -22.75
C THR A 27 -5.19 -11.79 -21.27
N PRO A 28 -6.07 -12.34 -20.41
CA PRO A 28 -6.03 -12.10 -18.96
C PRO A 28 -4.66 -12.36 -18.34
N ALA A 29 -3.98 -13.43 -18.77
CA ALA A 29 -2.63 -13.75 -18.30
C ALA A 29 -1.59 -12.69 -18.71
N GLN A 30 -1.72 -12.07 -19.89
CA GLN A 30 -0.85 -10.96 -20.29
C GLN A 30 -1.11 -9.72 -19.43
N ALA A 31 -2.38 -9.37 -19.19
CA ALA A 31 -2.73 -8.23 -18.35
C ALA A 31 -2.20 -8.38 -16.92
N VAL A 32 -2.34 -9.57 -16.30
CA VAL A 32 -1.77 -9.85 -14.97
C VAL A 32 -0.24 -9.74 -14.97
N LYS A 33 0.45 -10.24 -16.01
CA LYS A 33 1.91 -10.07 -16.12
C LYS A 33 2.32 -8.60 -16.22
N LEU A 34 1.60 -7.79 -17.00
CA LEU A 34 1.86 -6.36 -17.12
C LEU A 34 1.66 -5.65 -15.77
N PHE A 35 0.59 -5.98 -15.05
CA PHE A 35 0.34 -5.47 -13.70
C PHE A 35 1.49 -5.79 -12.73
N LEU A 36 1.93 -7.06 -12.69
CA LEU A 36 3.05 -7.47 -11.84
C LEU A 36 4.37 -6.81 -12.26
N ARG A 37 4.59 -6.63 -13.57
CA ARG A 37 5.78 -5.95 -14.11
C ARG A 37 5.82 -4.48 -13.68
N GLN A 38 4.68 -3.79 -13.75
CA GLN A 38 4.55 -2.41 -13.30
C GLN A 38 4.87 -2.27 -11.80
N ILE A 39 4.41 -3.20 -10.97
CA ILE A 39 4.76 -3.23 -9.53
C ILE A 39 6.27 -3.42 -9.35
N ALA A 40 6.88 -4.35 -10.08
CA ALA A 40 8.31 -4.61 -9.96
C ALA A 40 9.16 -3.40 -10.37
N ASP A 41 8.75 -2.68 -11.42
CA ASP A 41 9.49 -1.53 -11.94
C ASP A 41 9.31 -0.27 -11.11
N THR A 42 8.08 0.00 -10.65
CA THR A 42 7.77 1.24 -9.91
C THR A 42 7.88 1.09 -8.40
N ARG A 43 7.90 -0.15 -7.89
CA ARG A 43 7.78 -0.49 -6.46
C ARG A 43 6.51 0.08 -5.80
N VAL A 44 5.48 0.36 -6.60
CA VAL A 44 4.18 0.87 -6.15
C VAL A 44 3.07 0.01 -6.77
N ILE A 45 1.96 -0.16 -6.06
CA ILE A 45 0.77 -0.83 -6.61
C ILE A 45 0.02 0.16 -7.52
N PRO A 46 -0.10 -0.10 -8.83
CA PRO A 46 -0.65 0.84 -9.81
C PRO A 46 -2.19 0.79 -9.83
N LEU A 47 -2.81 0.89 -8.65
CA LEU A 47 -4.26 1.00 -8.49
C LEU A 47 -4.57 2.34 -7.83
N SER A 48 -5.65 2.97 -8.25
CA SER A 48 -6.21 4.09 -7.50
C SER A 48 -6.85 3.55 -6.21
N PHE A 49 -6.37 4.05 -5.08
CA PHE A 49 -6.99 3.82 -3.77
C PHE A 49 -7.84 5.02 -3.36
N ASP A 50 -8.36 5.80 -4.33
CA ASP A 50 -9.06 7.06 -4.07
C ASP A 50 -10.39 6.86 -3.32
N TYR A 51 -10.93 5.64 -3.32
CA TYR A 51 -12.04 5.27 -2.43
C TYR A 51 -11.66 5.31 -0.93
N LYS A 52 -10.36 5.37 -0.61
CA LYS A 52 -9.78 5.64 0.70
C LYS A 52 -9.26 7.09 0.83
N ALA A 53 -9.76 8.03 0.02
CA ALA A 53 -9.38 9.45 0.13
C ALA A 53 -9.69 10.04 1.52
N GLY A 54 -10.56 9.41 2.31
CA GLY A 54 -10.48 9.49 3.76
C GLY A 54 -9.42 8.50 4.25
N TYR A 55 -8.19 8.96 4.47
CA TYR A 55 -7.12 8.15 5.05
C TYR A 55 -7.64 7.44 6.31
N ILE A 56 -7.92 6.14 6.22
CA ILE A 56 -8.18 5.28 7.36
C ILE A 56 -6.83 4.62 7.66
N PRO A 57 -6.05 5.11 8.63
CA PRO A 57 -4.82 4.45 9.02
C PRO A 57 -5.13 2.99 9.39
N ASN A 58 -4.16 2.09 9.25
CA ASN A 58 -4.34 0.74 9.79
C ASN A 58 -4.55 0.81 11.32
N SER A 59 -5.07 -0.26 11.93
CA SER A 59 -5.42 -0.27 13.35
C SER A 59 -4.27 0.10 14.28
N LEU A 60 -3.03 -0.25 13.91
CA LEU A 60 -1.83 0.12 14.66
C LEU A 60 -1.59 1.63 14.62
N THR A 61 -1.65 2.24 13.43
CA THR A 61 -1.47 3.68 13.25
C THR A 61 -2.60 4.47 13.91
N GLN A 62 -3.85 3.99 13.88
CA GLN A 62 -4.97 4.63 14.59
C GLN A 62 -4.73 4.70 16.09
N ARG A 63 -4.34 3.58 16.70
CA ARG A 63 -4.02 3.52 18.14
C ARG A 63 -2.88 4.44 18.52
N ALA A 64 -1.80 4.45 17.73
CA ALA A 64 -0.66 5.33 17.98
C ALA A 64 -1.07 6.82 17.95
N ILE A 65 -1.97 7.21 17.04
CA ILE A 65 -2.50 8.58 16.96
C ILE A 65 -3.40 8.90 18.17
N GLU A 66 -4.26 7.96 18.58
CA GLU A 66 -5.14 8.13 19.74
C GLU A 66 -4.34 8.26 21.03
N GLU A 67 -3.35 7.39 21.25
CA GLU A 67 -2.45 7.43 22.41
C GLU A 67 -1.67 8.75 22.46
N ALA A 68 -1.11 9.20 21.33
CA ALA A 68 -0.39 10.47 21.26
C ALA A 68 -1.29 11.69 21.54
N ARG A 69 -2.58 11.65 21.15
CA ARG A 69 -3.55 12.72 21.42
C ARG A 69 -4.08 12.69 22.85
N ALA A 70 -4.31 11.51 23.41
CA ALA A 70 -4.83 11.34 24.76
C ALA A 70 -3.77 11.65 25.83
N GLU A 71 -2.51 11.34 25.53
CA GLU A 71 -1.39 11.49 26.46
C GLU A 71 -0.27 12.35 25.87
N PRO A 72 -0.48 13.66 25.66
CA PRO A 72 0.55 14.57 25.16
C PRO A 72 1.77 14.67 26.08
N ALA A 73 1.65 14.24 27.34
CA ALA A 73 2.78 14.14 28.26
C ALA A 73 3.74 12.97 27.93
N LYS A 74 3.28 11.95 27.20
CA LYS A 74 4.11 10.85 26.70
C LYS A 74 4.73 11.15 25.32
N THR A 75 4.31 12.23 24.66
CA THR A 75 4.90 12.66 23.39
C THR A 75 6.17 13.47 23.62
N LEU A 76 7.22 13.16 22.87
CA LEU A 76 8.48 13.89 22.94
C LEU A 76 8.36 15.16 22.09
N HIS A 77 8.66 16.30 22.71
CA HIS A 77 8.67 17.60 22.04
C HIS A 77 10.10 18.09 21.90
N TYR A 78 10.45 18.51 20.69
CA TYR A 78 11.78 19.00 20.37
C TYR A 78 11.68 20.43 19.86
N LYS A 79 12.65 21.28 20.24
CA LYS A 79 12.63 22.70 19.86
C LYS A 79 13.20 22.94 18.48
N THR A 80 14.00 21.99 17.98
CA THR A 80 14.67 22.09 16.69
C THR A 80 14.54 20.79 15.91
N VAL A 81 14.62 20.90 14.58
CA VAL A 81 14.61 19.73 13.69
C VAL A 81 15.80 18.81 13.97
N THR A 82 16.97 19.38 14.26
CA THR A 82 18.19 18.61 14.57
C THR A 82 18.00 17.70 15.78
N GLU A 83 17.46 18.24 16.87
CA GLU A 83 17.18 17.49 18.10
C GLU A 83 16.16 16.37 17.87
N ALA A 84 15.13 16.63 17.05
CA ALA A 84 14.15 15.61 16.68
C ALA A 84 14.76 14.48 15.85
N VAL A 85 15.63 14.80 14.88
CA VAL A 85 16.30 13.81 14.03
C VAL A 85 17.25 12.95 14.84
N GLU A 86 18.06 13.56 15.73
CA GLU A 86 18.97 12.82 16.62
C GLU A 86 18.22 11.84 17.53
N ALA A 87 17.09 12.25 18.08
CA ALA A 87 16.28 11.38 18.93
C ALA A 87 15.64 10.22 18.15
N ILE A 88 15.18 10.45 16.91
CA ILE A 88 14.67 9.39 16.03
C ILE A 88 15.79 8.39 15.70
N GLN A 89 17.00 8.89 15.44
CA GLN A 89 18.14 8.06 15.10
C GLN A 89 18.58 7.16 16.27
N ALA A 90 18.64 7.73 17.48
CA ALA A 90 18.93 6.98 18.72
C ALA A 90 17.88 5.91 19.05
N LEU A 91 16.64 6.07 18.59
CA LEU A 91 15.58 5.05 18.71
C LEU A 91 15.67 3.97 17.63
N ALA A 92 16.18 4.30 16.44
CA ALA A 92 16.37 3.35 15.34
C ALA A 92 17.60 2.45 15.52
N ASP A 93 18.61 2.93 16.26
CA ASP A 93 19.86 2.21 16.55
C ASP A 93 19.77 1.28 17.80
N LYS A 94 18.58 1.18 18.42
CA LYS A 94 18.28 0.25 19.53
C LYS A 94 17.59 -1.02 19.04
#